data_AF-A0A2D4KVG8-F1
#
_entry.id   AF-A0A2D4KVG8-F1
#
_cell.length_a   1.000
_cell.length_b   1.000
_cell.length_c   1.000
_cell.angle_alpha   90.00
_cell.angle_beta   90.00
_cell.angle_gamma   90.00
#
_symmetry.space_group_name_H-M   'P 1'
#
loop_
_entity.id
_entity.type
_entity.pdbx_description
1 polymer ?
#
loop_
_entity_poly.entity_id
_entity_poly.type
_entity_poly.pdbx_seq_one_letter_code
_entity_poly.pdbx_strand_id
1 'polypeptide(L)'
;KQYLILKLLILPFLTPLIKCKLMDAILFYFADITKALLVSELGSNRDPEVIKTVLSNMQRLLSIPIHGIRAVGTAAVNMCLVATGGADAYYEMGIHCWDMAGAGIIILEAGGVLHDISGGPFDLMSRRVIAANCQAIAERIAKEIQIIPLQRDDAVN
;
A
#
# COMPACT_ATOMS: atom_id res chain seq x y z
N LYS A 1 -26.37 1.56 -10.96
CA LYS A 1 -26.28 1.20 -12.40
C LYS A 1 -25.00 1.72 -13.08
N GLN A 2 -24.49 2.91 -12.75
CA GLN A 2 -23.18 3.39 -13.25
C GLN A 2 -21.96 2.57 -12.78
N TYR A 3 -22.01 1.97 -11.59
CA TYR A 3 -20.95 1.07 -11.07
C TYR A 3 -20.72 -0.21 -11.89
N LEU A 4 -21.71 -0.68 -12.64
CA LEU A 4 -21.60 -1.92 -13.42
C LEU A 4 -20.83 -1.68 -14.74
N ILE A 5 -20.95 -0.47 -15.29
CA ILE A 5 -20.32 -0.08 -16.55
C ILE A 5 -18.81 0.12 -16.35
N LEU A 6 -18.40 0.66 -15.18
CA LEU A 6 -16.97 0.77 -14.85
C LEU A 6 -16.32 -0.60 -14.63
N LYS A 7 -17.04 -1.55 -14.00
CA LYS A 7 -16.61 -2.95 -13.92
C LYS A 7 -16.45 -3.58 -15.31
N LEU A 8 -17.40 -3.39 -16.21
CA LEU A 8 -17.36 -3.99 -17.55
C LEU A 8 -16.30 -3.37 -18.48
N LEU A 9 -15.94 -2.10 -18.32
CA LEU A 9 -14.98 -1.41 -19.21
C LEU A 9 -13.50 -1.64 -18.85
N ILE A 10 -13.19 -1.91 -17.56
CA ILE A 10 -11.80 -2.08 -17.11
C ILE A 10 -11.41 -3.58 -17.06
N LEU A 11 -12.38 -4.48 -16.82
CA LEU A 11 -12.13 -5.93 -16.75
C LEU A 11 -11.41 -6.57 -17.95
N PRO A 12 -11.58 -6.12 -19.21
CA PRO A 12 -10.91 -6.75 -20.35
C PRO A 12 -9.43 -6.35 -20.50
N PHE A 13 -8.99 -5.26 -19.88
CA PHE A 13 -7.61 -4.73 -19.96
C PHE A 13 -6.74 -5.11 -18.77
N LEU A 14 -7.37 -5.63 -17.71
CA LEU A 14 -6.71 -6.19 -16.56
C LEU A 14 -6.33 -7.65 -16.88
N THR A 15 -5.04 -7.92 -16.87
CA THR A 15 -4.37 -9.15 -17.33
C THR A 15 -4.98 -10.46 -16.78
N PRO A 16 -4.64 -11.64 -17.35
CA PRO A 16 -5.11 -12.94 -16.91
C PRO A 16 -4.92 -13.28 -15.40
N LEU A 17 -4.18 -12.46 -14.65
CA LEU A 17 -4.02 -12.59 -13.20
C LEU A 17 -5.28 -12.26 -12.38
N ILE A 18 -6.25 -11.51 -12.93
CA ILE A 18 -7.50 -11.20 -12.20
C ILE A 18 -8.55 -12.32 -12.28
N LYS A 19 -8.28 -13.37 -13.06
CA LYS A 19 -9.02 -14.64 -13.01
C LYS A 19 -8.79 -15.46 -11.72
N CYS A 20 -8.04 -14.95 -10.75
CA CYS A 20 -7.76 -15.65 -9.50
C CYS A 20 -8.93 -15.69 -8.50
N LYS A 21 -10.10 -15.10 -8.79
CA LYS A 21 -11.32 -15.28 -7.95
C LYS A 21 -11.92 -16.69 -7.94
N LEU A 22 -11.27 -17.68 -8.56
CA LEU A 22 -11.63 -19.10 -8.48
C LEU A 22 -10.54 -19.99 -7.89
N MET A 23 -9.35 -19.44 -7.60
CA MET A 23 -8.25 -20.19 -6.94
C MET A 23 -8.14 -19.84 -5.45
N ASP A 24 -9.16 -19.18 -4.90
CA ASP A 24 -9.27 -18.79 -3.49
C ASP A 24 -9.56 -19.97 -2.52
N ALA A 25 -9.48 -21.23 -2.98
CA ALA A 25 -9.81 -22.40 -2.15
C ALA A 25 -8.64 -23.36 -1.87
N ILE A 26 -7.47 -23.23 -2.51
CA ILE A 26 -6.37 -24.23 -2.40
C ILE A 26 -5.03 -23.63 -1.96
N LEU A 27 -4.84 -22.31 -2.02
CA LEU A 27 -3.58 -21.66 -1.60
C LEU A 27 -3.79 -20.78 -0.37
N PHE A 28 -4.07 -21.42 0.78
CA PHE A 28 -3.73 -20.87 2.10
C PHE A 28 -2.19 -20.92 2.25
N TYR A 29 -1.47 -20.23 1.37
CA TYR A 29 -0.06 -19.94 1.55
C TYR A 29 -0.02 -18.81 2.57
N PHE A 30 0.44 -19.09 3.79
CA PHE A 30 0.76 -18.04 4.76
C PHE A 30 1.57 -16.96 4.02
N ALA A 31 1.06 -15.73 3.99
CA ALA A 31 1.71 -14.62 3.30
C ALA A 31 2.99 -14.24 4.06
N ASP A 32 4.06 -14.95 3.71
CA ASP A 32 5.38 -14.87 4.30
C ASP A 32 6.04 -13.56 3.88
N ILE A 33 6.09 -12.58 4.80
CA ILE A 33 6.67 -11.26 4.52
C ILE A 33 8.14 -11.36 4.08
N THR A 34 8.87 -12.42 4.45
CA THR A 34 10.28 -12.59 4.04
C THR A 34 10.43 -12.76 2.51
N LYS A 35 9.35 -13.14 1.82
CA LYS A 35 9.32 -13.25 0.36
C LYS A 35 8.67 -12.05 -0.33
N ALA A 36 8.25 -11.05 0.45
CA ALA A 36 7.53 -9.90 -0.07
C ALA A 36 8.48 -8.88 -0.73
N LEU A 37 8.05 -8.32 -1.85
CA LEU A 37 8.62 -7.13 -2.47
C LEU A 37 7.79 -5.91 -2.07
N LEU A 38 8.40 -4.98 -1.35
CA LEU A 38 7.73 -3.77 -0.89
C LEU A 38 8.03 -2.58 -1.79
N VAL A 39 7.14 -1.59 -1.78
CA VAL A 39 7.32 -0.31 -2.45
C VAL A 39 7.12 0.82 -1.45
N SER A 40 7.93 1.86 -1.51
CA SER A 40 7.80 3.05 -0.64
C SER A 40 8.62 4.20 -1.22
N GLU A 41 8.43 5.40 -0.69
CA GLU A 41 9.19 6.60 -1.07
C GLU A 41 9.80 7.27 0.16
N LEU A 42 10.78 8.15 -0.07
CA LEU A 42 11.46 8.88 1.01
C LEU A 42 10.68 10.12 1.49
N GLY A 43 9.60 10.48 0.81
CA GLY A 43 8.81 11.69 1.07
C GLY A 43 9.50 12.99 0.63
N SER A 44 8.79 14.10 0.78
CA SER A 44 9.25 15.45 0.41
C SER A 44 9.88 16.23 1.57
N ASN A 45 9.58 15.85 2.82
CA ASN A 45 10.14 16.50 4.00
C ASN A 45 11.65 16.28 4.08
N ARG A 46 12.41 17.34 4.43
CA ARG A 46 13.87 17.33 4.54
C ARG A 46 14.38 17.62 5.96
N ASP A 47 13.49 17.63 6.95
CA ASP A 47 13.86 17.64 8.36
C ASP A 47 14.70 16.38 8.69
N PRO A 48 15.90 16.53 9.27
CA PRO A 48 16.78 15.40 9.61
C PRO A 48 16.12 14.33 10.47
N GLU A 49 15.26 14.70 11.43
CA GLU A 49 14.61 13.73 12.32
C GLU A 49 13.52 12.93 11.59
N VAL A 50 12.83 13.59 10.65
CA VAL A 50 11.85 12.93 9.78
C VAL A 50 12.55 11.96 8.83
N ILE A 51 13.63 12.39 8.16
CA ILE A 51 14.43 11.53 7.28
C ILE A 51 14.95 10.32 8.06
N LYS A 52 15.49 10.54 9.26
CA LYS A 52 15.99 9.47 10.13
C LYS A 52 14.90 8.45 10.46
N THR A 53 13.68 8.91 10.75
CA THR A 53 12.54 8.02 11.03
C THR A 53 12.13 7.22 9.79
N VAL A 54 12.05 7.86 8.61
CA VAL A 54 11.76 7.18 7.34
C VAL A 54 12.80 6.07 7.04
N LEU A 55 14.09 6.40 7.13
CA LEU A 55 15.18 5.45 6.91
C LEU A 55 15.20 4.33 7.96
N SER A 56 14.90 4.66 9.22
CA SER A 56 14.79 3.66 10.29
C SER A 56 13.66 2.67 10.01
N ASN A 57 12.50 3.13 9.54
CA ASN A 57 11.39 2.25 9.15
C ASN A 57 11.76 1.32 7.99
N MET A 58 12.42 1.86 6.95
CA MET A 58 12.94 1.05 5.84
C MET A 58 13.95 0.01 6.34
N GLN A 59 14.87 0.39 7.23
CA GLN A 59 15.85 -0.52 7.83
C GLN A 59 15.18 -1.65 8.61
N ARG A 60 14.15 -1.34 9.42
CA ARG A 60 13.41 -2.33 10.20
C ARG A 60 12.76 -3.38 9.30
N LEU A 61 12.11 -2.95 8.21
CA LEU A 61 11.51 -3.86 7.24
C LEU A 61 12.56 -4.70 6.50
N LEU A 62 13.66 -4.09 6.06
CA LEU A 62 14.77 -4.80 5.41
C LEU A 62 15.44 -5.83 6.33
N SER A 63 15.37 -5.65 7.65
CA SER A 63 15.92 -6.57 8.65
C SER A 63 15.01 -7.79 8.92
N ILE A 64 13.79 -7.83 8.38
CA ILE A 64 12.85 -8.99 8.42
C ILE A 64 13.12 -9.94 7.23
N PRO A 65 14.36 -9.98 6.74
CA PRO A 65 14.73 -10.29 5.34
C PRO A 65 13.58 -10.32 4.31
N ILE A 66 12.98 -9.17 3.98
CA ILE A 66 12.11 -9.05 2.79
C ILE A 66 12.95 -9.16 1.49
N HIS A 67 12.35 -9.46 0.35
CA HIS A 67 13.08 -9.50 -0.94
C HIS A 67 13.65 -8.13 -1.35
N GLY A 68 13.02 -7.05 -0.90
CA GLY A 68 13.58 -5.70 -1.04
C GLY A 68 12.51 -4.61 -1.07
N ILE A 69 12.99 -3.39 -1.25
CA ILE A 69 12.15 -2.20 -1.41
C ILE A 69 12.40 -1.61 -2.80
N ARG A 70 11.35 -1.11 -3.45
CA ARG A 70 11.40 -0.32 -4.68
C ARG A 70 10.80 1.07 -4.44
N ALA A 71 11.20 2.03 -5.27
CA ALA A 71 10.69 3.39 -5.27
C ALA A 71 10.66 3.86 -6.73
N VAL A 72 9.48 4.20 -7.26
CA VAL A 72 9.33 4.71 -8.65
C VAL A 72 8.98 6.19 -8.71
N GLY A 73 8.84 6.85 -7.56
CA GLY A 73 8.65 8.30 -7.44
C GLY A 73 7.20 8.78 -7.48
N THR A 74 6.21 7.88 -7.38
CA THR A 74 4.78 8.24 -7.41
C THR A 74 3.91 7.23 -6.67
N ALA A 75 3.19 7.70 -5.66
CA ALA A 75 2.30 6.92 -4.82
C ALA A 75 1.23 6.16 -5.63
N ALA A 76 0.58 6.84 -6.58
CA ALA A 76 -0.48 6.23 -7.39
C ALA A 76 0.04 5.05 -8.22
N VAL A 77 1.22 5.18 -8.83
CA VAL A 77 1.83 4.07 -9.60
C VAL A 77 2.32 2.97 -8.67
N ASN A 78 2.90 3.31 -7.52
CA ASN A 78 3.29 2.33 -6.50
C ASN A 78 2.10 1.46 -6.06
N MET A 79 0.94 2.07 -5.82
CA MET A 79 -0.30 1.34 -5.53
C MET A 79 -0.78 0.50 -6.73
N CYS A 80 -0.72 1.02 -7.95
CA CYS A 80 -1.04 0.23 -9.14
C CYS A 80 -0.08 -0.97 -9.36
N LEU A 81 1.19 -0.87 -8.96
CA LEU A 81 2.13 -2.00 -8.98
C LEU A 81 1.68 -3.11 -8.01
N VAL A 82 1.13 -2.74 -6.84
CA VAL A 82 0.53 -3.71 -5.93
C VAL A 82 -0.74 -4.32 -6.54
N ALA A 83 -1.61 -3.50 -7.13
CA ALA A 83 -2.85 -3.98 -7.75
C ALA A 83 -2.63 -4.95 -8.92
N THR A 84 -1.50 -4.82 -9.64
CA THR A 84 -1.11 -5.72 -10.72
C THR A 84 -0.38 -6.98 -10.24
N GLY A 85 -0.05 -7.06 -8.94
CA GLY A 85 0.76 -8.14 -8.36
C GLY A 85 2.26 -8.04 -8.66
N GLY A 86 2.72 -6.89 -9.19
CA GLY A 86 4.15 -6.63 -9.41
C GLY A 86 4.90 -6.30 -8.12
N ALA A 87 4.18 -5.93 -7.06
CA ALA A 87 4.68 -5.80 -5.70
C ALA A 87 3.63 -6.32 -4.70
N ASP A 88 4.07 -6.65 -3.49
CA ASP A 88 3.18 -7.25 -2.48
C ASP A 88 2.51 -6.20 -1.59
N ALA A 89 3.21 -5.11 -1.30
CA ALA A 89 2.66 -3.99 -0.57
C ALA A 89 3.38 -2.67 -0.82
N TYR A 90 2.65 -1.58 -0.63
CA TYR A 90 3.11 -0.21 -0.64
C TYR A 90 2.77 0.43 0.70
N TYR A 91 3.69 1.19 1.27
CA TYR A 91 3.42 2.00 2.45
C TYR A 91 4.08 3.37 2.32
N GLU A 92 3.40 4.40 2.81
CA GLU A 92 3.96 5.75 2.88
C GLU A 92 3.26 6.61 3.94
N MET A 93 4.00 7.57 4.49
CA MET A 93 3.51 8.62 5.37
C MET A 93 3.85 9.97 4.75
N GLY A 94 2.89 10.88 4.72
CA GLY A 94 3.08 12.23 4.17
C GLY A 94 2.48 12.44 2.79
N ILE A 95 1.87 11.42 2.19
CA ILE A 95 1.07 11.59 0.97
C ILE A 95 -0.27 12.24 1.29
N HIS A 96 -0.91 12.81 0.28
CA HIS A 96 -2.19 13.49 0.43
C HIS A 96 -3.34 12.63 -0.11
N CYS A 97 -4.57 12.99 0.25
CA CYS A 97 -5.78 12.28 -0.18
C CYS A 97 -5.86 12.09 -1.71
N TRP A 98 -5.40 13.06 -2.50
CA TRP A 98 -5.40 12.98 -3.96
C TRP A 98 -4.39 11.96 -4.52
N ASP A 99 -3.32 11.65 -3.80
CA ASP A 99 -2.34 10.64 -4.21
C ASP A 99 -2.91 9.22 -4.08
N MET A 100 -3.83 9.02 -3.12
CA MET A 100 -4.39 7.71 -2.76
C MET A 100 -5.78 7.45 -3.34
N ALA A 101 -6.62 8.49 -3.50
CA ALA A 101 -8.04 8.31 -3.80
C ALA A 101 -8.29 7.47 -5.06
N GLY A 102 -7.57 7.76 -6.14
CA GLY A 102 -7.72 7.05 -7.41
C GLY A 102 -7.17 5.62 -7.36
N ALA A 103 -5.97 5.43 -6.82
CA ALA A 103 -5.34 4.11 -6.78
C ALA A 103 -5.92 3.20 -5.69
N GLY A 104 -6.52 3.78 -4.64
CA GLY A 104 -7.14 3.04 -3.55
C GLY A 104 -8.30 2.16 -4.01
N ILE A 105 -9.20 2.68 -4.84
CA ILE A 105 -10.29 1.86 -5.40
C ILE A 105 -9.77 0.77 -6.33
N ILE A 106 -8.66 1.01 -7.05
CA ILE A 106 -8.02 0.02 -7.92
C ILE A 106 -7.49 -1.16 -7.08
N ILE A 107 -6.80 -0.88 -5.97
CA ILE A 107 -6.35 -1.92 -5.02
C ILE A 107 -7.53 -2.77 -4.53
N LEU A 108 -8.61 -2.12 -4.09
CA LEU A 108 -9.77 -2.81 -3.52
C LEU A 108 -10.48 -3.69 -4.56
N GLU A 109 -10.65 -3.20 -5.79
CA GLU A 109 -11.25 -3.99 -6.87
C GLU A 109 -10.33 -5.12 -7.37
N ALA A 110 -9.00 -4.96 -7.26
CA ALA A 110 -8.02 -6.02 -7.51
C ALA A 110 -8.00 -7.11 -6.41
N GLY A 111 -8.70 -6.90 -5.29
CA GLY A 111 -8.75 -7.84 -4.17
C GLY A 111 -7.70 -7.59 -3.08
N GLY A 112 -6.96 -6.49 -3.17
CA GLY A 112 -6.06 -6.05 -2.11
C GLY A 112 -6.78 -5.34 -0.97
N VAL A 113 -6.00 -4.88 0.01
CA VAL A 113 -6.47 -4.19 1.21
C VAL A 113 -5.82 -2.82 1.37
N LEU A 114 -6.53 -1.90 1.98
CA LEU A 114 -6.01 -0.62 2.44
C LEU A 114 -6.08 -0.57 3.97
N HIS A 115 -5.01 -0.08 4.58
CA HIS A 115 -4.87 -0.01 6.03
C HIS A 115 -4.20 1.30 6.45
N ASP A 116 -4.49 1.80 7.65
CA ASP A 116 -3.69 2.85 8.26
C ASP A 116 -2.45 2.22 8.92
N ILE A 117 -1.34 2.95 8.90
CA ILE A 117 -0.06 2.56 9.52
C ILE A 117 -0.21 2.38 11.04
N SER A 118 -1.16 3.05 11.67
CA SER A 118 -1.51 2.87 13.08
C SER A 118 -2.14 1.50 13.42
N GLY A 119 -2.39 0.65 12.42
CA GLY A 119 -3.07 -0.63 12.62
C GLY A 119 -4.59 -0.50 12.68
N GLY A 120 -5.14 0.68 12.37
CA GLY A 120 -6.57 0.92 12.26
C GLY A 120 -7.10 0.85 10.82
N PRO A 121 -8.41 1.08 10.62
CA PRO A 121 -9.00 1.18 9.30
C PRO A 121 -8.36 2.32 8.51
N PHE A 122 -8.27 2.15 7.19
CA PHE A 122 -7.77 3.19 6.29
C PHE A 122 -8.60 4.47 6.41
N ASP A 123 -7.90 5.59 6.57
CA ASP A 123 -8.46 6.95 6.59
C ASP A 123 -7.79 7.78 5.51
N LEU A 124 -8.57 8.18 4.51
CA LEU A 124 -8.10 8.91 3.33
C LEU A 124 -7.44 10.26 3.67
N MET A 125 -7.82 10.88 4.79
CA MET A 125 -7.35 12.21 5.19
C MET A 125 -6.19 12.15 6.21
N SER A 126 -5.78 10.94 6.64
CA SER A 126 -4.76 10.76 7.68
C SER A 126 -3.32 10.96 7.20
N ARG A 127 -3.11 11.05 5.88
CA ARG A 127 -1.81 11.11 5.21
C ARG A 127 -0.92 9.89 5.42
N ARG A 128 -1.53 8.74 5.66
CA ARG A 128 -0.84 7.46 5.92
C ARG A 128 -1.58 6.34 5.21
N VAL A 129 -0.83 5.45 4.57
CA VAL A 129 -1.43 4.28 3.94
C VAL A 129 -0.50 3.09 3.98
N ILE A 130 -1.11 1.92 4.09
CA ILE A 130 -0.56 0.64 3.67
C ILE A 130 -1.55 0.07 2.65
N ALA A 131 -1.10 -0.13 1.42
CA ALA A 131 -1.84 -0.84 0.38
C ALA A 131 -1.15 -2.19 0.15
N ALA A 132 -1.82 -3.30 0.40
CA ALA A 132 -1.22 -4.64 0.31
C ALA A 132 -2.09 -5.62 -0.46
N ASN A 133 -1.49 -6.69 -0.94
CA ASN A 133 -2.23 -7.79 -1.57
C ASN A 133 -3.10 -8.58 -0.58
N CYS A 134 -2.77 -8.57 0.73
CA CYS A 134 -3.50 -9.28 1.77
C CYS A 134 -3.33 -8.62 3.16
N GLN A 135 -4.28 -8.92 4.04
CA GLN A 135 -4.33 -8.37 5.40
C GLN A 135 -3.10 -8.72 6.25
N ALA A 136 -2.58 -9.95 6.14
CA ALA A 136 -1.45 -10.41 6.94
C ALA A 136 -0.17 -9.60 6.68
N ILE A 137 0.11 -9.23 5.43
CA ILE A 137 1.25 -8.38 5.07
C ILE A 137 1.03 -6.96 5.58
N ALA A 138 -0.18 -6.40 5.41
CA ALA A 138 -0.49 -5.05 5.88
C ALA A 138 -0.30 -4.92 7.40
N GLU A 139 -0.85 -5.86 8.17
CA GLU A 139 -0.71 -5.89 9.63
C GLU A 139 0.74 -6.10 10.09
N ARG A 140 1.50 -6.93 9.36
CA ARG A 140 2.90 -7.14 9.69
C ARG A 140 3.72 -5.88 9.46
N ILE A 141 3.48 -5.15 8.37
CA ILE A 141 4.13 -3.88 8.08
C ILE A 141 3.78 -2.84 9.16
N ALA A 142 2.51 -2.72 9.54
CA ALA A 142 2.05 -1.77 10.57
C ALA A 142 2.77 -1.95 11.93
N LYS A 143 3.13 -3.19 12.30
CA LYS A 143 3.84 -3.47 13.56
C LYS A 143 5.29 -2.96 13.60
N GLU A 144 5.89 -2.74 12.44
CA GLU A 144 7.32 -2.44 12.31
C GLU A 144 7.58 -0.95 12.09
N ILE A 145 6.57 -0.21 11.62
CA ILE A 145 6.70 1.20 11.26
C ILE A 145 6.45 2.10 12.47
N GLN A 146 7.37 3.02 12.71
CA GLN A 146 7.18 4.16 13.60
C GLN A 146 6.44 5.28 12.87
N ILE A 147 5.38 5.80 13.49
CA ILE A 147 4.56 6.88 12.95
C ILE A 147 5.31 8.22 13.04
N ILE A 148 5.28 8.96 11.94
CA ILE A 148 5.74 10.36 11.87
C ILE A 148 4.52 11.27 12.14
N PRO A 149 4.62 12.27 13.03
CA PRO A 149 3.55 13.22 13.26
C PRO A 149 3.34 14.10 12.01
N LEU A 150 2.12 14.11 11.49
CA LEU A 150 1.74 14.84 10.28
C LEU A 150 0.42 15.57 10.51
N GLN A 151 0.31 16.79 10.00
CA GLN A 151 -0.97 17.49 9.92
C GLN A 151 -1.86 16.82 8.89
N ARG A 152 -3.08 16.45 9.29
CA ARG A 152 -4.09 15.83 8.40
C ARG A 152 -4.55 16.80 7.32
N ASP A 153 -5.06 16.26 6.22
CA ASP A 153 -5.57 17.06 5.11
C ASP A 153 -6.87 17.82 5.46
N ASP A 154 -7.62 17.35 6.44
CA ASP A 154 -8.87 17.95 6.95
C ASP A 154 -8.68 18.77 8.23
N ALA A 155 -7.42 18.99 8.66
CA ALA A 155 -7.16 19.81 9.83
C ALA A 155 -7.55 21.27 9.56
N VAL A 156 -8.47 21.80 10.36
CA VAL A 156 -8.79 23.23 10.35
C VAL A 156 -7.63 23.97 11.00
N ASN A 157 -6.97 24.86 10.24
CA ASN A 157 -5.94 25.77 10.76
C ASN A 157 -6.52 26.76 11.78
#